data_AF-A0A5D3FX26-F1
#
_entry.id   AF-A0A5D3FX26-F1
#
_cell.length_a   1.000
_cell.length_b   1.000
_cell.length_c   1.000
_cell.angle_alpha   90.00
_cell.angle_beta   90.00
_cell.angle_gamma   90.00
#
_symmetry.space_group_name_H-M   'P 1'
#
loop_
_entity.id
_entity.type
_entity.pdbx_description
1 polymer ?
#
loop_
_entity_poly.entity_id
_entity_poly.type
_entity_poly.pdbx_seq_one_letter_code
_entity_poly.pdbx_strand_id
1 'polypeptide(L)'
;MTISERVTRLRDENPGWQIEYDESRPVPWLAVREPSEKWIGGHSAVEAQLPGYLGRLMAQAIDLAALTSGKEAFPYVERMEHLTSLRKWFPEWAFEVCESQPVWHGQRNYVDYAERAAAITEVRGNDPRELALLLLRLPKVEAGVDTGREGER
;
A
#
# COMPACT_ATOMS: atom_id res chain seq x y z
N MET A 1 10.73 -9.39 -23.21
CA MET A 1 10.13 -10.11 -22.07
C MET A 1 8.61 -9.99 -22.16
N THR A 2 7.90 -11.11 -22.19
CA THR A 2 6.43 -11.17 -22.20
C THR A 2 5.85 -10.67 -20.88
N ILE A 3 4.55 -10.36 -20.84
CA ILE A 3 3.86 -10.00 -19.58
C ILE A 3 3.98 -11.13 -18.56
N SER A 4 3.80 -12.38 -18.98
CA SER A 4 3.95 -13.54 -18.10
C SER A 4 5.36 -13.63 -17.51
N GLU A 5 6.41 -13.42 -18.31
CA GLU A 5 7.79 -13.42 -17.81
C GLU A 5 8.04 -12.28 -16.82
N ARG A 6 7.47 -11.09 -17.07
CA ARG A 6 7.55 -9.94 -16.16
C ARG A 6 6.88 -10.23 -14.82
N VAL A 7 5.67 -10.81 -14.84
CA VAL A 7 4.93 -11.20 -13.63
C VAL A 7 5.72 -12.25 -12.83
N THR A 8 6.24 -13.29 -13.49
CA THR A 8 7.05 -14.31 -12.82
C THR A 8 8.27 -13.70 -12.15
N ARG A 9 9.04 -12.88 -12.88
CA ARG A 9 10.21 -12.19 -12.32
C ARG A 9 9.86 -11.34 -11.10
N LEU A 10 8.80 -10.53 -11.18
CA LEU A 10 8.39 -9.68 -10.06
C LEU A 10 7.99 -10.50 -8.83
N ARG A 11 7.33 -11.64 -9.00
CA ARG A 11 6.95 -12.54 -7.90
C ARG A 11 8.17 -13.18 -7.25
N ASP A 12 9.15 -13.59 -8.05
CA ASP A 12 10.41 -14.16 -7.55
C ASP A 12 11.21 -13.13 -6.76
N GLU A 13 11.22 -11.87 -7.21
CA GLU A 13 11.93 -10.76 -6.54
C GLU A 13 11.20 -10.22 -5.30
N ASN A 14 9.89 -10.43 -5.18
CA ASN A 14 9.04 -9.84 -4.13
C ASN A 14 8.17 -10.90 -3.44
N PRO A 15 8.77 -11.85 -2.71
CA PRO A 15 8.02 -12.89 -2.02
C PRO A 15 7.04 -12.29 -1.01
N GLY A 16 5.83 -12.84 -0.97
CA GLY A 16 4.75 -12.37 -0.10
C GLY A 16 3.80 -11.36 -0.75
N TRP A 17 4.13 -10.85 -1.94
CA TRP A 17 3.18 -10.10 -2.78
C TRP A 17 2.48 -11.02 -3.77
N GLN A 18 1.17 -10.87 -3.86
CA GLN A 18 0.38 -11.32 -5.00
C GLN A 18 0.48 -10.25 -6.08
N ILE A 19 0.71 -10.64 -7.33
CA ILE A 19 0.96 -9.70 -8.42
C ILE A 19 0.07 -10.07 -9.59
N GLU A 20 -0.65 -9.08 -10.11
CA GLU A 20 -1.61 -9.22 -11.19
C GLU A 20 -1.36 -8.16 -12.27
N TYR A 21 -1.65 -8.53 -13.51
CA TYR A 21 -1.68 -7.63 -14.65
C TYR A 21 -3.05 -7.73 -15.31
N ASP A 22 -3.72 -6.60 -15.47
CA ASP A 22 -4.99 -6.48 -16.17
C ASP A 22 -5.00 -5.22 -17.03
N GLU A 23 -4.92 -5.41 -18.34
CA GLU A 23 -4.89 -4.33 -19.33
C GLU A 23 -6.21 -3.56 -19.46
N SER A 24 -7.31 -4.10 -18.91
CA SER A 24 -8.60 -3.39 -18.90
C SER A 24 -8.66 -2.30 -17.83
N ARG A 25 -7.72 -2.30 -16.87
CA ARG A 25 -7.64 -1.31 -15.81
C ARG A 25 -6.87 -0.07 -16.24
N PRO A 26 -7.24 1.13 -15.75
CA PRO A 26 -6.49 2.35 -16.02
C PRO A 26 -5.04 2.33 -15.49
N VAL A 27 -4.79 1.57 -14.42
CA VAL A 27 -3.45 1.29 -13.89
C VAL A 27 -3.28 -0.23 -13.89
N PRO A 28 -2.56 -0.81 -14.88
CA PRO A 28 -2.69 -2.23 -15.21
C PRO A 28 -1.90 -3.17 -14.31
N TRP A 29 -0.89 -2.69 -13.58
CA TRP A 29 -0.12 -3.51 -12.64
C TRP A 29 -0.62 -3.30 -11.22
N LEU A 30 -0.97 -4.39 -10.55
CA LEU A 30 -1.38 -4.42 -9.15
C LEU A 30 -0.48 -5.41 -8.39
N ALA A 31 -0.05 -5.01 -7.20
CA ALA A 31 0.46 -5.95 -6.22
C ALA A 31 -0.22 -5.76 -4.87
N VAL A 32 -0.60 -6.87 -4.23
CA VAL A 32 -1.30 -6.91 -2.95
C VAL A 32 -0.57 -7.84 -1.97
N ARG A 33 -0.49 -7.46 -0.70
CA ARG A 33 -0.16 -8.34 0.43
C ARG A 33 -1.41 -8.60 1.23
N GLU A 34 -1.75 -9.87 1.36
CA GLU A 34 -2.84 -10.30 2.22
C GLU A 34 -2.39 -10.36 3.69
N PRO A 35 -3.30 -10.07 4.64
CA PRO A 35 -3.10 -10.36 6.05
C PRO A 35 -2.66 -11.80 6.28
N SER A 36 -1.57 -11.99 7.03
CA SER A 36 -1.09 -13.32 7.41
C SER A 36 -0.39 -13.26 8.77
N GLU A 37 -0.14 -14.42 9.39
CA GLU A 37 0.60 -14.46 10.66
C GLU A 37 2.01 -13.87 10.58
N LYS A 38 2.57 -13.78 9.36
CA LYS A 38 3.93 -13.28 9.10
C LYS A 38 3.98 -11.79 8.75
N TRP A 39 2.82 -11.14 8.55
CA TRP A 39 2.73 -9.74 8.16
C TRP A 39 1.70 -9.01 9.02
N ILE A 40 2.15 -8.03 9.79
CA ILE A 40 1.34 -7.40 10.85
C ILE A 40 0.65 -6.10 10.43
N GLY A 41 0.78 -5.72 9.16
CA GLY A 41 0.29 -4.47 8.58
C GLY A 41 1.40 -3.69 7.87
N GLY A 42 1.05 -2.60 7.19
CA GLY A 42 1.96 -1.85 6.34
C GLY A 42 1.26 -1.31 5.10
N HIS A 43 2.04 -1.02 4.07
CA HIS A 43 1.51 -0.82 2.72
C HIS A 43 1.07 -2.18 2.16
N SER A 44 -0.24 -2.37 1.97
CA SER A 44 -0.82 -3.63 1.52
C SER A 44 -1.07 -3.69 0.02
N ALA A 45 -1.31 -2.56 -0.65
CA ALA A 45 -1.53 -2.56 -2.09
C ALA A 45 -0.78 -1.43 -2.78
N VAL A 46 -0.25 -1.75 -3.96
CA VAL A 46 0.46 -0.82 -4.83
C VAL A 46 0.01 -1.01 -6.27
N GLU A 47 -0.18 0.10 -6.98
CA GLU A 47 -0.55 0.10 -8.39
C GLU A 47 0.48 0.86 -9.21
N ALA A 48 0.74 0.41 -10.44
CA ALA A 48 1.68 1.06 -11.34
C ALA A 48 1.33 0.91 -12.82
N GLN A 49 1.77 1.88 -13.62
CA GLN A 49 1.67 1.86 -15.08
C GLN A 49 2.68 0.89 -15.70
N LEU A 50 3.85 0.74 -15.08
CA LEU A 50 4.94 -0.11 -15.57
C LEU A 50 5.39 -1.10 -14.49
N PRO A 51 5.85 -2.30 -14.87
CA PRO A 51 6.28 -3.33 -13.92
C PRO A 51 7.50 -2.89 -13.09
N GLY A 52 8.42 -2.11 -13.65
CA GLY A 52 9.59 -1.61 -12.92
C GLY A 52 9.23 -0.59 -11.83
N TYR A 53 8.19 0.21 -12.05
CA TYR A 53 7.61 1.07 -11.03
C TYR A 53 6.96 0.26 -9.90
N LEU A 54 6.22 -0.80 -10.25
CA LEU A 54 5.64 -1.72 -9.28
C LEU A 54 6.72 -2.35 -8.39
N GLY A 55 7.79 -2.87 -8.99
CA GLY A 55 8.92 -3.46 -8.26
C GLY A 55 9.59 -2.46 -7.31
N ARG A 56 9.79 -1.21 -7.75
CA ARG A 56 10.34 -0.15 -6.89
C ARG A 56 9.43 0.17 -5.70
N LEU A 57 8.12 0.29 -5.91
CA LEU A 57 7.18 0.55 -4.82
C LEU A 57 7.15 -0.62 -3.82
N MET A 58 7.09 -1.86 -4.29
CA MET A 58 7.10 -3.03 -3.41
C MET A 58 8.37 -3.12 -2.56
N ALA A 59 9.52 -2.76 -3.12
CA ALA A 59 10.80 -2.72 -2.40
C ALA A 59 10.88 -1.58 -1.36
N GLN A 60 10.15 -0.48 -1.58
CA GLN A 60 10.07 0.66 -0.66
C GLN A 60 8.90 0.57 0.32
N ALA A 61 7.99 -0.39 0.12
CA ALA A 61 6.82 -0.61 0.97
C ALA A 61 7.25 -0.92 2.41
N ILE A 62 6.64 -0.22 3.36
CA ILE A 62 6.97 -0.34 4.78
C ILE A 62 6.06 -1.40 5.42
N ASP A 63 6.68 -2.33 6.13
CA ASP A 63 6.01 -3.27 7.04
C ASP A 63 5.93 -2.64 8.43
N LEU A 64 4.79 -2.73 9.10
CA LEU A 64 4.63 -2.25 10.47
C LEU A 64 5.48 -3.02 11.47
N ALA A 65 5.94 -4.23 11.18
CA ALA A 65 6.97 -4.89 12.01
C ALA A 65 8.26 -4.04 12.11
N ALA A 66 8.52 -3.17 11.13
CA ALA A 66 9.63 -2.22 11.16
C ALA A 66 9.32 -0.94 11.95
N LEU A 67 8.05 -0.68 12.30
CA LEU A 67 7.58 0.45 13.08
C LEU A 67 7.05 -0.07 14.42
N THR A 68 7.89 -0.07 15.46
CA THR A 68 7.60 -0.54 16.85
C THR A 68 6.12 -0.63 17.23
N SER A 69 5.66 -1.83 17.60
CA SER A 69 4.23 -2.14 17.86
C SER A 69 3.68 -1.50 19.13
N GLY A 70 2.59 -0.74 19.01
CA GLY A 70 1.66 -0.48 20.12
C GLY A 70 0.62 -1.60 20.17
N LYS A 71 0.63 -2.44 21.21
CA LYS A 71 -0.23 -3.64 21.32
C LYS A 71 -1.63 -3.40 21.91
N GLU A 72 -2.05 -2.16 22.11
CA GLU A 72 -3.29 -1.89 22.83
C GLU A 72 -4.49 -1.74 21.90
N ALA A 73 -5.48 -2.63 22.08
CA ALA A 73 -6.77 -2.52 21.42
C ALA A 73 -7.56 -1.37 22.06
N PHE A 74 -7.73 -0.27 21.30
CA PHE A 74 -8.52 0.87 21.75
C PHE A 74 -10.01 0.49 21.97
N PRO A 75 -10.66 1.01 23.02
CA PRO A 75 -12.11 0.98 23.17
C PRO A 75 -12.85 1.51 21.93
N TYR A 76 -14.09 1.08 21.71
CA TYR A 76 -14.86 1.47 20.51
C TYR A 76 -14.96 2.99 20.32
N VAL A 77 -15.23 3.73 21.40
CA VAL A 77 -15.35 5.20 21.35
C VAL A 77 -14.04 5.84 20.88
N GLU A 78 -12.91 5.43 21.45
CA GLU A 78 -11.58 5.91 21.05
C GLU A 78 -11.25 5.53 19.60
N ARG A 79 -11.65 4.34 19.14
CA ARG A 79 -11.52 3.96 17.71
C ARG A 79 -12.30 4.91 16.80
N MET A 80 -13.53 5.29 17.16
CA MET A 80 -14.31 6.22 16.33
C MET A 80 -13.72 7.65 16.31
N GLU A 81 -13.12 8.10 17.41
CA GLU A 81 -12.41 9.39 17.48
C GLU A 81 -11.16 9.40 16.61
N HIS A 82 -10.36 8.32 16.67
CA HIS A 82 -9.19 8.15 15.81
C HIS A 82 -9.57 8.04 14.33
N LEU A 83 -10.64 7.31 14.01
CA LEU A 83 -11.16 7.22 12.65
C LEU A 83 -11.57 8.59 12.10
N THR A 84 -12.28 9.38 12.93
CA THR A 84 -12.68 10.75 12.59
C THR A 84 -11.46 11.64 12.35
N SER A 85 -10.43 11.48 13.17
CA SER A 85 -9.16 12.21 13.01
C SER A 85 -8.44 11.84 11.72
N LEU A 86 -8.28 10.55 11.42
CA LEU A 86 -7.65 10.08 10.18
C LEU A 86 -8.35 10.65 8.94
N ARG A 87 -9.68 10.54 8.87
CA ARG A 87 -10.49 11.10 7.77
C ARG A 87 -10.34 12.61 7.62
N LYS A 88 -10.14 13.34 8.72
CA LYS A 88 -9.92 14.79 8.69
C LYS A 88 -8.52 15.15 8.15
N TRP A 89 -7.49 14.39 8.55
CA TRP A 89 -6.11 14.69 8.21
C TRP A 89 -5.67 14.17 6.83
N PHE A 90 -6.31 13.11 6.34
CA PHE A 90 -6.00 12.47 5.06
C PHE A 90 -7.29 12.31 4.22
N PRO A 91 -7.86 13.40 3.70
CA PRO A 91 -9.14 13.39 2.98
C PRO A 91 -9.12 12.57 1.68
N GLU A 92 -7.95 12.31 1.12
CA GLU A 92 -7.72 11.47 -0.06
C GLU A 92 -7.77 9.95 0.24
N TRP A 93 -7.98 9.59 1.52
CA TRP A 93 -8.07 8.21 1.99
C TRP A 93 -9.42 7.93 2.65
N ALA A 94 -10.04 6.83 2.23
CA ALA A 94 -11.15 6.22 2.92
C ALA A 94 -10.60 5.30 4.03
N PHE A 95 -11.04 5.52 5.26
CA PHE A 95 -10.65 4.68 6.40
C PHE A 95 -11.85 3.90 6.95
N GLU A 96 -11.58 2.68 7.37
CA GLU A 96 -12.53 1.82 8.07
C GLU A 96 -11.83 0.94 9.13
N VAL A 97 -12.66 0.37 10.00
CA VAL A 97 -12.25 -0.56 11.05
C VAL A 97 -12.76 -1.95 10.67
N CYS A 98 -11.85 -2.91 10.54
CA CYS A 98 -12.13 -4.31 10.24
C CYS A 98 -12.43 -5.12 11.52
N GLU A 99 -13.10 -6.25 11.35
CA GLU A 99 -13.42 -7.18 12.45
C GLU A 99 -12.23 -8.08 12.84
N SER A 100 -11.24 -8.21 11.95
CA SER A 100 -10.02 -9.01 12.13
C SER A 100 -8.77 -8.13 12.13
N GLN A 101 -7.65 -8.66 12.63
CA GLN A 101 -6.35 -8.00 12.49
C GLN A 101 -5.80 -8.15 11.07
N PRO A 102 -5.14 -7.11 10.50
CA PRO A 102 -5.02 -5.76 11.05
C PRO A 102 -6.35 -4.99 11.09
N VAL A 103 -6.62 -4.36 12.23
CA VAL A 103 -7.93 -3.77 12.57
C VAL A 103 -8.26 -2.52 11.75
N TRP A 104 -7.26 -1.82 11.26
CA TRP A 104 -7.43 -0.57 10.53
C TRP A 104 -7.07 -0.76 9.07
N HIS A 105 -7.94 -0.22 8.21
CA HIS A 105 -7.78 -0.25 6.77
C HIS A 105 -7.93 1.16 6.21
N GLY A 106 -6.97 1.56 5.39
CA GLY A 106 -7.00 2.78 4.61
C GLY A 106 -6.88 2.47 3.13
N GLN A 107 -7.83 2.94 2.33
CA GLN A 107 -7.83 2.85 0.88
C GLN A 107 -7.77 4.25 0.28
N ARG A 108 -6.82 4.48 -0.63
CA ARG A 108 -6.70 5.74 -1.33
C ARG A 108 -7.78 5.86 -2.40
N ASN A 109 -8.38 7.04 -2.54
CA ASN A 109 -9.36 7.26 -3.59
C ASN A 109 -8.68 7.24 -4.95
N TYR A 110 -9.28 6.52 -5.90
CA TYR A 110 -8.75 6.38 -7.27
C TYR A 110 -8.44 7.72 -7.95
N VAL A 111 -9.33 8.70 -7.81
CA VAL A 111 -9.18 10.05 -8.41
C VAL A 111 -7.92 10.79 -7.94
N ASP A 112 -7.40 10.45 -6.74
CA ASP A 112 -6.24 11.10 -6.15
C ASP A 112 -4.90 10.50 -6.59
N TYR A 113 -4.92 9.39 -7.34
CA TYR A 113 -3.70 8.72 -7.82
C TYR A 113 -3.72 8.19 -9.25
N ALA A 114 -4.87 8.18 -9.93
CA ALA A 114 -5.04 7.58 -11.27
C ALA A 114 -4.05 8.06 -12.34
N GLU A 115 -3.68 9.34 -12.30
CA GLU A 115 -2.76 9.94 -13.26
C GLU A 115 -1.27 9.73 -12.92
N ARG A 116 -0.98 9.12 -11.76
CA ARG A 116 0.40 8.86 -11.32
C ARG A 116 0.98 7.65 -12.03
N ALA A 117 2.29 7.66 -12.24
CA ALA A 117 2.99 6.50 -12.79
C ALA A 117 2.89 5.27 -11.87
N ALA A 118 2.83 5.51 -10.56
CA ALA A 118 2.53 4.50 -9.56
C ALA A 118 2.10 5.13 -8.23
N ALA A 119 1.42 4.35 -7.37
CA ALA A 119 1.01 4.78 -6.05
C ALA A 119 0.88 3.60 -5.07
N ILE A 120 1.07 3.88 -3.78
CA ILE A 120 0.51 3.04 -2.71
C ILE A 120 -0.98 3.35 -2.64
N THR A 121 -1.81 2.31 -2.73
CA THR A 121 -3.27 2.44 -2.80
C THR A 121 -3.96 1.91 -1.56
N GLU A 122 -3.31 1.04 -0.78
CA GLU A 122 -3.87 0.49 0.45
C GLU A 122 -2.83 0.44 1.58
N VAL A 123 -3.29 0.73 2.80
CA VAL A 123 -2.54 0.56 4.04
C VAL A 123 -3.36 -0.19 5.08
N ARG A 124 -2.70 -1.04 5.88
CA ARG A 124 -3.30 -1.77 7.00
C ARG A 124 -2.49 -1.59 8.27
N GLY A 125 -3.12 -1.68 9.43
CA GLY A 125 -2.41 -1.65 10.71
C GLY A 125 -3.29 -1.92 11.92
N ASN A 126 -2.68 -1.98 13.10
CA ASN A 126 -3.40 -2.24 14.35
C ASN A 126 -3.57 -0.98 15.21
N ASP A 127 -2.73 0.03 15.01
CA ASP A 127 -2.84 1.36 15.62
C ASP A 127 -3.13 2.43 14.54
N PRO A 128 -4.11 3.34 14.74
CA PRO A 128 -4.35 4.45 13.81
C PRO A 128 -3.13 5.39 13.67
N ARG A 129 -2.25 5.49 14.67
CA ARG A 129 -1.00 6.25 14.62
C ARG A 129 0.01 5.60 13.69
N GLU A 130 0.07 4.27 13.65
CA GLU A 130 0.89 3.51 12.70
C GLU A 130 0.44 3.84 11.26
N LEU A 131 -0.87 3.84 10.99
CA LEU A 131 -1.41 4.23 9.69
C LEU A 131 -1.01 5.68 9.35
N ALA A 132 -1.22 6.62 10.26
CA ALA A 132 -0.85 8.01 10.03
C ALA A 132 0.65 8.16 9.70
N LEU A 133 1.52 7.41 10.38
CA LEU A 133 2.96 7.41 10.08
C LEU A 133 3.27 6.83 8.70
N LEU A 134 2.61 5.75 8.27
CA LEU A 134 2.75 5.19 6.92
C LEU A 134 2.35 6.23 5.87
N LEU A 135 1.21 6.90 6.05
CA LEU A 135 0.71 7.91 5.13
C LEU A 135 1.65 9.10 5.01
N LEU A 136 2.21 9.58 6.13
CA LEU A 136 3.21 10.65 6.13
C LEU A 136 4.53 10.24 5.44
N ARG A 137 4.79 8.93 5.26
CA ARG A 137 5.96 8.42 4.53
C ARG A 137 5.71 8.25 3.03
N LEU A 138 4.47 8.33 2.55
CA LEU A 138 4.13 8.15 1.13
C LEU A 138 4.96 9.02 0.19
N PRO A 139 5.16 10.34 0.43
CA PRO A 139 5.96 11.15 -0.50
C PRO A 139 7.38 10.64 -0.67
N LYS A 140 7.96 10.02 0.36
CA LYS A 140 9.31 9.44 0.29
C LYS A 140 9.31 8.09 -0.42
N VAL A 141 8.28 7.27 -0.21
CA VAL A 141 8.14 5.91 -0.76
C VAL A 141 7.72 5.95 -2.24
N GLU A 142 6.98 6.98 -2.64
CA GLU A 142 6.59 7.22 -4.03
C GLU A 142 7.62 8.11 -4.77
N ALA A 143 8.58 8.71 -4.05
CA ALA A 143 9.63 9.51 -4.66
C ALA A 143 10.49 8.68 -5.63
N GLY A 144 10.73 9.21 -6.83
CA GLY A 144 11.58 8.58 -7.84
C GLY A 144 10.87 7.57 -8.73
N VAL A 145 9.55 7.38 -8.58
CA VAL A 145 8.76 6.54 -9.48
C VAL A 145 8.34 7.30 -10.76
N ASP A 146 8.26 8.64 -10.71
CA ASP A 146 7.94 9.49 -11.89
C ASP A 146 9.17 9.88 -12.76
N THR A 147 10.40 9.77 -12.25
CA THR A 147 11.58 10.36 -12.92
C THR A 147 12.43 9.36 -13.73
N GLY A 148 12.06 8.09 -13.73
CA GLY A 148 12.81 7.04 -14.42
C GLY A 148 12.27 6.79 -15.83
N ARG A 149 12.96 7.27 -16.86
CA ARG A 149 12.90 6.65 -18.19
C ARG A 149 13.35 5.19 -18.04
N GLU A 150 12.43 4.25 -17.97
CA GLU A 150 12.75 2.86 -18.30
C GLU A 150 12.76 2.73 -19.83
N GLY A 151 13.91 3.08 -20.40
CA GLY A 151 14.43 2.29 -21.50
C GLY A 151 14.90 0.96 -20.93
N GLU A 152 14.36 -0.13 -21.45
CA GLU A 152 14.91 -1.49 -21.47
C GLU A 152 16.21 -1.70 -20.67
N ARG A 153 16.13 -2.46 -19.56
CA ARG A 153 17.19 -3.36 -19.09
C ARG A 153 16.64 -4.35 -18.06
#